data_AF-A0A7X1HHC0-F1
#
_entry.id   AF-A0A7X1HHC0-F1
#
_cell.length_a   1.000
_cell.length_b   1.000
_cell.length_c   1.000
_cell.angle_alpha   90.00
_cell.angle_beta   90.00
_cell.angle_gamma   90.00
#
_symmetry.space_group_name_H-M   'P 1'
#
loop_
_entity.id
_entity.type
_entity.pdbx_description
1 polymer ?
#
loop_
_entity_poly.entity_id
_entity_poly.type
_entity_poly.pdbx_seq_one_letter_code
_entity_poly.pdbx_strand_id
1 'polypeptide(L)' 'HELVEQGRTRTREGMKTAVRKGKASTCLAYGYKLSQQRDELGDRIRGLRDIEPEKAEIVRRIFVLYADGMSPRDIAQL' A
#
# COMPACT_ATOMS: atom_id res chain seq x y z
N HIS A 1 -15.60 12.46 -26.23
CA HIS A 1 -16.17 12.16 -24.90
C HIS A 1 -16.06 10.66 -24.58
N GLU A 2 -16.52 9.79 -25.47
CA GLU A 2 -16.55 8.34 -25.30
C GLU A 2 -15.18 7.65 -25.15
N LEU A 3 -14.16 8.06 -25.92
CA LEU A 3 -12.80 7.49 -25.84
C LEU A 3 -12.11 7.75 -24.49
N VAL A 4 -12.39 8.89 -23.86
CA VAL A 4 -11.84 9.24 -22.54
C VAL A 4 -12.48 8.38 -21.45
N GLU A 5 -13.80 8.15 -21.53
CA GLU A 5 -14.52 7.27 -20.62
C GLU A 5 -14.10 5.79 -20.75
N GLN A 6 -13.84 5.34 -21.98
CA GLN A 6 -13.23 4.02 -22.22
C GLN A 6 -11.81 3.94 -21.62
N GLY A 7 -11.02 5.00 -21.70
CA GLY A 7 -9.71 5.09 -21.04
C GLY A 7 -9.82 4.95 -19.52
N ARG A 8 -10.70 5.73 -18.88
CA ARG A 8 -10.95 5.69 -17.43
C ARG A 8 -11.41 4.31 -16.95
N THR A 9 -12.32 3.71 -17.68
CA THR A 9 -12.84 2.38 -17.35
C THR A 9 -11.73 1.33 -17.40
N ARG A 10 -10.92 1.33 -18.47
CA ARG A 10 -9.78 0.40 -18.60
C ARG A 10 -8.76 0.57 -17.47
N THR A 11 -8.42 1.80 -17.11
CA THR A 11 -7.51 2.08 -15.98
C THR A 11 -8.06 1.52 -14.67
N ARG A 12 -9.34 1.77 -14.38
CA ARG A 12 -10.00 1.28 -13.16
C ARG A 12 -10.03 -0.24 -13.10
N GLU A 13 -10.40 -0.90 -14.20
CA GLU A 13 -10.44 -2.37 -14.25
C GLU A 13 -9.04 -2.99 -14.17
N GLY A 14 -8.02 -2.32 -14.73
CA GLY A 14 -6.61 -2.69 -14.55
C GLY A 14 -6.17 -2.64 -13.09
N MET A 15 -6.49 -1.56 -12.38
CA MET A 15 -6.20 -1.43 -10.94
C MET A 15 -6.90 -2.51 -10.12
N LYS A 16 -8.19 -2.77 -10.36
CA LYS A 16 -8.93 -3.86 -9.68
C LYS A 16 -8.28 -5.22 -9.91
N THR A 17 -7.84 -5.49 -11.14
CA THR A 17 -7.17 -6.75 -11.49
C THR A 17 -5.83 -6.89 -10.77
N ALA A 18 -5.05 -5.81 -10.64
CA ALA A 18 -3.81 -5.82 -9.87
C ALA A 18 -4.06 -6.13 -8.38
N VAL A 19 -5.05 -5.47 -7.77
CA VAL A 19 -5.43 -5.69 -6.37
C VAL A 19 -5.86 -7.13 -6.11
N ARG A 20 -6.70 -7.70 -6.98
CA ARG A 20 -7.11 -9.11 -6.88
C ARG A 20 -5.95 -10.10 -6.95
N LYS A 21 -4.85 -9.73 -7.61
CA LYS A 21 -3.61 -10.52 -7.68
C LYS A 21 -2.67 -10.27 -6.49
N GLY A 22 -3.15 -9.61 -5.42
CA GLY A 22 -2.35 -9.28 -4.23
C GLY A 22 -1.30 -8.19 -4.47
N LYS A 23 -1.42 -7.42 -5.56
CA LYS A 23 -0.48 -6.34 -5.90
C LYS A 23 -1.06 -5.00 -5.48
N ALA A 24 -0.22 -4.15 -4.93
CA ALA A 24 -0.65 -2.81 -4.57
C ALA A 24 -0.84 -1.93 -5.82
N SER A 25 -1.96 -1.19 -5.86
CA SER A 25 -2.33 -0.30 -6.97
C SER A 25 -1.99 1.17 -6.72
N THR A 26 -1.46 1.51 -5.53
CA THR A 26 -1.19 2.89 -5.09
C THR A 26 0.30 3.13 -4.89
N CYS A 27 0.66 4.35 -4.49
CA CYS A 27 2.01 4.71 -4.04
C CYS A 27 2.45 3.89 -2.80
N LEU A 28 3.75 3.82 -2.56
CA LEU A 28 4.33 3.09 -1.42
C LEU A 28 3.85 3.70 -0.09
N ALA A 29 3.21 2.89 0.74
CA ALA A 29 2.69 3.31 2.04
C ALA A 29 3.79 3.24 3.11
N TYR A 30 3.71 4.09 4.15
CA TYR A 30 4.56 3.98 5.33
C TYR A 30 4.38 2.61 6.00
N GLY A 31 5.46 2.04 6.54
CA GLY A 31 5.46 0.67 7.05
C GLY A 31 5.80 -0.41 6.01
N TYR A 32 5.99 -0.03 4.75
CA TYR A 32 6.29 -0.97 3.66
C TYR A 32 7.48 -0.52 2.82
N LYS A 33 8.17 -1.51 2.22
CA LYS A 33 9.22 -1.35 1.23
C LYS A 33 8.89 -2.13 -0.05
N LEU A 34 9.56 -1.78 -1.16
CA LEU A 34 9.42 -2.54 -2.40
C LEU A 34 10.01 -3.94 -2.23
N SER A 35 9.23 -4.95 -2.56
CA SER A 35 9.70 -6.34 -2.47
C SER A 35 10.82 -6.59 -3.48
N GLN A 36 11.82 -7.37 -3.08
CA GLN A 36 12.92 -7.79 -3.94
C GLN A 36 12.64 -9.11 -4.68
N GLN A 37 11.43 -9.66 -4.52
CA GLN A 37 11.00 -10.86 -5.22
C GLN A 37 11.05 -10.67 -6.74
N ARG A 38 11.50 -11.71 -7.42
CA ARG A 38 11.69 -11.77 -8.87
C ARG A 38 10.85 -12.88 -9.48
N ASP A 39 10.42 -12.69 -10.72
CA ASP A 39 9.77 -13.73 -11.50
C ASP A 39 10.80 -14.70 -12.12
N GLU A 40 10.28 -15.66 -12.89
CA GLU A 40 11.07 -16.70 -13.57
C GLU A 40 12.09 -16.14 -14.57
N LEU A 41 11.86 -14.92 -15.07
CA LEU A 41 12.77 -14.22 -15.99
C LEU A 41 13.79 -13.35 -15.25
N GLY A 42 13.73 -13.34 -13.91
CA GLY A 42 14.60 -12.53 -13.06
C GLY A 42 14.14 -11.08 -12.93
N ASP A 43 12.99 -10.70 -13.49
CA ASP A 43 12.46 -9.35 -13.37
C ASP A 43 11.77 -9.14 -12.02
N ARG A 44 11.87 -7.93 -11.46
CA ARG A 44 11.20 -7.62 -10.19
C ARG A 44 9.69 -7.66 -10.37
N ILE A 45 9.01 -8.40 -9.50
CA ILE A 45 7.55 -8.47 -9.51
C ILE A 45 6.96 -7.14 -9.03
N ARG A 46 6.44 -6.35 -9.98
CA ARG A 46 5.85 -5.04 -9.69
C ARG A 46 4.62 -5.15 -8.80
N GLY A 47 4.51 -4.22 -7.86
CA GLY A 47 3.37 -4.10 -6.94
C GLY A 47 3.45 -4.97 -5.68
N LEU A 48 4.46 -5.85 -5.56
CA LEU A 48 4.74 -6.55 -4.31
C LEU A 48 5.43 -5.62 -3.31
N ARG A 49 5.08 -5.79 -2.04
CA ARG A 49 5.59 -5.00 -0.92
C ARG A 49 5.94 -5.94 0.22
N ASP A 50 7.04 -5.63 0.88
CA ASP A 50 7.41 -6.28 2.12
C ASP A 50 7.15 -5.32 3.28
N ILE A 51 6.84 -5.86 4.45
CA ILE A 51 6.72 -5.08 5.69
C ILE A 51 8.11 -4.60 6.10
N GLU A 52 8.21 -3.34 6.53
CA GLU A 52 9.39 -2.80 7.19
C GLU A 52 9.15 -2.87 8.71
N PRO A 53 9.77 -3.82 9.43
CA PRO A 53 9.36 -4.17 10.80
C PRO A 53 9.39 -2.99 11.78
N GLU A 54 10.41 -2.15 11.68
CA GLU A 54 10.60 -0.96 12.52
C GLU A 54 9.44 0.04 12.35
N LYS A 55 9.08 0.35 11.10
CA LYS A 55 7.96 1.26 10.82
C LYS A 55 6.60 0.62 11.12
N ALA A 56 6.48 -0.70 10.93
CA ALA A 56 5.26 -1.43 11.27
C ALA A 56 4.98 -1.40 12.79
N GLU A 57 6.03 -1.38 13.62
CA GLU A 57 5.88 -1.22 15.07
C GLU A 57 5.32 0.14 15.44
N ILE A 58 5.79 1.20 14.79
CA ILE A 58 5.25 2.55 14.98
C ILE A 58 3.76 2.58 14.62
N VAL A 59 3.37 1.99 13.49
CA VAL A 59 1.96 1.90 13.09
C VAL A 59 1.16 1.15 14.15
N ARG A 60 1.61 -0.03 14.60
CA ARG A 60 0.92 -0.78 15.67
C ARG A 60 0.77 0.03 16.95
N ARG A 61 1.82 0.71 17.40
CA ARG A 61 1.78 1.60 18.56
C ARG A 61 0.75 2.71 18.40
N ILE A 62 0.71 3.39 17.25
CA ILE A 62 -0.30 4.43 16.97
C ILE A 62 -1.71 3.85 17.12
N PHE A 63 -1.99 2.70 16.52
CA PHE A 63 -3.31 2.06 16.62
C PHE A 63 -3.69 1.69 18.05
N VAL A 64 -2.76 1.20 18.86
CA VAL A 64 -2.99 0.91 20.28
C VAL A 64 -3.35 2.19 21.04
N LEU A 65 -2.56 3.25 20.89
CA LEU A 65 -2.81 4.54 21.58
C LEU A 65 -4.16 5.16 21.19
N TYR A 66 -4.54 5.03 19.91
CA TYR A 66 -5.87 5.44 19.45
C TYR A 66 -6.99 4.61 20.08
N ALA A 67 -6.82 3.29 20.15
CA ALA A 67 -7.79 2.40 20.78
C ALA A 67 -7.94 2.69 22.29
N ASP A 68 -6.87 3.15 22.92
CA ASP A 68 -6.84 3.63 24.31
C ASP A 68 -7.44 5.05 24.49
N GLY A 69 -7.94 5.66 23.41
CA GLY A 69 -8.67 6.93 23.45
C GLY A 69 -7.81 8.18 23.30
N MET A 70 -6.52 8.06 23.00
CA MET A 70 -5.68 9.23 22.75
C MET A 70 -6.03 9.91 21.42
N SER A 71 -5.98 11.24 21.40
CA SER A 71 -6.23 11.99 20.18
C SER A 71 -5.03 11.88 19.21
N PRO A 72 -5.26 12.02 17.88
CA PRO A 72 -4.18 12.08 16.89
C PRO A 72 -3.07 13.06 17.25
N ARG A 73 -3.44 14.20 17.82
CA ARG A 73 -2.53 15.30 18.17
C ARG A 73 -1.65 14.92 19.34
N ASP A 74 -2.23 14.30 20.37
CA ASP A 74 -1.49 13.91 21.56
C ASP A 74 -0.52 12.78 21.25
N ILE A 75 -0.94 11.80 20.42
CA ILE A 75 -0.07 10.71 19.94
C ILE A 75 1.15 11.28 19.19
N ALA A 76 0.96 12.33 18.39
CA ALA A 76 2.05 12.97 17.65
C ALA A 76 2.99 13.83 18.51
N GLN A 77 2.61 14.15 19.75
CA GLN A 77 3.41 14.93 20.71
C GLN A 77 4.18 14.07 21.72
N LEU A 78 3.97 12.73 21.70
CA LEU A 78 4.74 11.77 22.50
C LEU A 78 6.20 11.68 22.03
#